data_AF-K0T4Q4-F1
#
_entry.id   AF-K0T4Q4-F1
#
_cell.length_a   1.000
_cell.length_b   1.000
_cell.length_c   1.000
_cell.angle_alpha   90.00
_cell.angle_beta   90.00
_cell.angle_gamma   90.00
#
_symmetry.space_group_name_H-M   'P 1'
#
loop_
_entity.id
_entity.type
_entity.pdbx_description
1 polymer ?
#
loop_
_entity_poly.entity_id
_entity_poly.type
_entity_poly.pdbx_seq_one_letter_code
_entity_poly.pdbx_strand_id
1 'polypeptide(L)'
;MLTNLLRQAASRVGHKFGIAPADISARSMRASGAMALLCANVAPTTIKLLGRWRSDMMLQYLHIQSPTLVKGLAGRMVKAGDFSFLPGTRQYKLVETEQPEGLYRD
;
A
#
# COMPACT_ATOMS: atom_id res chain seq x y z
N MET A 1 -11.49 -27.36 3.40
CA MET A 1 -11.93 -25.94 3.38
C MET A 1 -11.19 -25.17 2.28
N LEU A 2 -11.70 -23.97 1.93
CA LEU A 2 -11.43 -23.23 0.68
C LEU A 2 -9.96 -23.18 0.21
N THR A 3 -9.01 -22.89 1.10
CA THR A 3 -7.57 -22.82 0.76
C THR A 3 -7.04 -24.07 0.08
N ASN A 4 -7.52 -25.27 0.45
CA ASN A 4 -7.06 -26.51 -0.16
C ASN A 4 -7.60 -26.72 -1.59
N LEU A 5 -8.81 -26.22 -1.91
CA LEU A 5 -9.33 -26.22 -3.27
C LEU A 5 -8.54 -25.23 -4.15
N LEU A 6 -8.23 -24.04 -3.62
CA LEU A 6 -7.40 -23.05 -4.32
C LEU A 6 -5.97 -23.56 -4.55
N ARG A 7 -5.40 -24.32 -3.62
CA ARG A 7 -4.11 -25.04 -3.79
C ARG A 7 -4.16 -26.09 -4.89
N GLN A 8 -5.25 -26.85 -4.98
CA GLN A 8 -5.47 -27.83 -6.06
C GLN A 8 -5.72 -27.17 -7.43
N ALA A 9 -6.27 -25.96 -7.47
CA ALA A 9 -6.34 -25.16 -8.69
C ALA A 9 -4.95 -24.62 -9.08
N ALA A 10 -4.18 -24.11 -8.12
CA ALA A 10 -2.82 -23.60 -8.35
C ALA A 10 -1.84 -24.69 -8.80
N SER A 11 -1.92 -25.92 -8.29
CA SER A 11 -1.07 -27.01 -8.78
C SER A 11 -1.34 -27.39 -10.24
N ARG A 12 -2.55 -27.08 -10.76
CA ARG A 12 -2.93 -27.31 -12.16
C ARG A 12 -2.60 -26.12 -13.08
N VAL A 13 -2.79 -24.88 -12.61
CA VAL A 13 -2.79 -23.68 -13.47
C VAL A 13 -1.85 -22.57 -12.99
N GLY A 14 -1.50 -22.55 -11.69
CA GLY A 14 -0.76 -21.45 -11.04
C GLY A 14 0.64 -21.19 -11.64
N HIS A 15 1.28 -22.21 -12.22
CA HIS A 15 2.54 -22.08 -12.94
C HIS A 15 2.49 -21.03 -14.08
N LYS A 16 1.33 -20.84 -14.73
CA LYS A 16 1.15 -19.84 -15.81
C LYS A 16 1.18 -18.39 -15.31
N PHE A 17 1.04 -18.21 -14.00
CA PHE A 17 0.94 -16.91 -13.33
C PHE A 17 2.01 -16.71 -12.23
N GLY A 18 2.97 -17.63 -12.12
CA GLY A 18 4.01 -17.60 -11.09
C GLY A 18 3.51 -17.88 -9.66
N ILE A 19 2.34 -18.51 -9.49
CA ILE A 19 1.73 -18.79 -8.18
C ILE A 19 1.94 -20.26 -7.82
N ALA A 20 2.70 -20.53 -6.76
CA ALA A 20 2.83 -21.86 -6.18
C ALA A 20 1.68 -22.16 -5.19
N PRO A 21 1.31 -23.44 -4.98
CA PRO A 21 0.35 -23.82 -3.94
C PRO A 21 0.77 -23.41 -2.52
N ALA A 22 2.09 -23.27 -2.26
CA ALA A 22 2.62 -22.80 -0.98
C ALA A 22 2.19 -21.36 -0.66
N ASP A 23 2.08 -20.50 -1.67
CA ASP A 23 1.75 -19.08 -1.53
C ASP A 23 0.29 -18.88 -1.07
N ILE A 24 -0.56 -19.89 -1.24
CA ILE A 24 -1.99 -19.83 -0.92
C ILE A 24 -2.21 -20.12 0.57
N SER A 25 -2.59 -19.06 1.30
CA SER A 25 -2.89 -19.08 2.72
C SER A 25 -4.01 -18.09 3.05
N ALA A 26 -4.63 -18.21 4.24
CA ALA A 26 -5.57 -17.20 4.70
C ALA A 26 -4.96 -15.79 4.79
N ARG A 27 -3.65 -15.69 5.09
CA ARG A 27 -2.92 -14.42 5.20
C ARG A 27 -2.69 -13.76 3.84
N SER A 28 -2.28 -14.51 2.82
CA SER A 28 -2.08 -13.99 1.46
C SER A 28 -3.40 -13.64 0.79
N MET A 29 -4.47 -14.42 0.98
CA MET A 29 -5.82 -14.05 0.53
C MET A 29 -6.33 -12.77 1.21
N ARG A 30 -6.03 -12.56 2.50
CA ARG A 30 -6.34 -11.29 3.19
C ARG A 30 -5.63 -10.11 2.53
N ALA A 31 -4.34 -10.26 2.24
CA ALA A 31 -3.51 -9.23 1.60
C ALA A 31 -3.98 -8.88 0.19
N SER A 32 -4.20 -9.89 -0.67
CA SER A 32 -4.66 -9.67 -2.04
C SER A 32 -6.09 -9.12 -2.12
N GLY A 33 -6.98 -9.54 -1.21
CA GLY A 33 -8.31 -8.94 -1.07
C GLY A 33 -8.27 -7.46 -0.66
N ALA A 34 -7.38 -7.10 0.27
CA ALA A 34 -7.15 -5.69 0.64
C ALA A 34 -6.56 -4.88 -0.53
N MET A 35 -5.64 -5.47 -1.32
CA MET A 35 -5.10 -4.84 -2.53
C MET A 35 -6.20 -4.61 -3.59
N ALA A 36 -7.05 -5.60 -3.84
CA ALA A 36 -8.16 -5.47 -4.79
C ALA A 36 -9.11 -4.32 -4.42
N LEU A 37 -9.45 -4.19 -3.12
CA LEU A 37 -10.25 -3.07 -2.61
C LEU A 37 -9.54 -1.71 -2.75
N LEU A 38 -8.22 -1.65 -2.52
CA LEU A 38 -7.46 -0.41 -2.64
C LEU A 38 -7.30 0.02 -4.12
N CYS A 39 -7.10 -0.93 -5.04
CA CYS A 39 -7.15 -0.69 -6.49
C CYS A 39 -8.56 -0.29 -6.98
N ALA A 40 -9.62 -0.74 -6.32
CA ALA A 40 -10.99 -0.29 -6.53
C ALA A 40 -11.29 1.08 -5.85
N ASN A 41 -10.27 1.79 -5.37
CA ASN A 41 -10.35 3.10 -4.72
C ASN A 41 -11.27 3.15 -3.48
N VAL A 42 -11.44 2.02 -2.79
CA VAL A 42 -12.21 1.93 -1.53
C VAL A 42 -11.44 2.62 -0.41
N ALA A 43 -12.16 3.40 0.42
CA ALA A 43 -11.56 4.13 1.54
C ALA A 43 -10.71 3.23 2.46
N PRO A 44 -9.44 3.57 2.76
CA PRO A 44 -8.57 2.73 3.57
C PRO A 44 -9.13 2.40 4.96
N THR A 45 -9.97 3.25 5.55
CA THR A 45 -10.69 2.99 6.81
C THR A 45 -11.65 1.80 6.70
N THR A 46 -12.42 1.70 5.60
CA THR A 46 -13.28 0.56 5.30
C THR A 46 -12.47 -0.73 5.14
N ILE A 47 -11.32 -0.66 4.46
CA ILE A 47 -10.41 -1.81 4.28
C ILE A 47 -9.75 -2.20 5.63
N LYS A 48 -9.41 -1.23 6.50
CA LYS A 48 -8.94 -1.46 7.88
C LYS A 48 -9.97 -2.23 8.68
N LEU A 49 -11.23 -1.77 8.68
CA LEU A 49 -12.35 -2.37 9.40
C LEU A 49 -12.62 -3.81 8.93
N LEU A 50 -12.84 -3.99 7.60
CA LEU A 50 -13.16 -5.29 7.00
C LEU A 50 -12.05 -6.32 7.21
N GLY A 51 -10.79 -5.89 7.10
CA GLY A 51 -9.64 -6.77 7.34
C GLY A 51 -9.25 -6.95 8.82
N ARG A 52 -9.88 -6.23 9.76
CA ARG A 52 -9.44 -6.07 11.17
C ARG A 52 -7.95 -5.70 11.28
N TRP A 53 -7.44 -4.85 10.39
CA TRP A 53 -6.05 -4.38 10.42
C TRP A 53 -5.84 -3.40 11.58
N ARG A 54 -4.79 -3.64 12.39
CA ARG A 54 -4.55 -2.91 13.66
C ARG A 54 -3.75 -1.60 13.50
N SER A 55 -3.21 -1.33 12.32
CA SER A 55 -2.35 -0.16 12.01
C SER A 55 -2.25 0.07 10.50
N ASP A 56 -1.69 1.21 10.10
CA ASP A 56 -1.35 1.61 8.72
C ASP A 56 -0.32 0.71 8.04
N MET A 57 0.28 -0.24 8.78
CA MET A 57 1.06 -1.37 8.28
C MET A 57 0.42 -2.12 7.09
N MET A 58 -0.91 -2.04 6.92
CA MET A 58 -1.59 -2.48 5.69
C MET A 58 -0.97 -1.83 4.44
N LEU A 59 -0.76 -0.51 4.45
CA LEU A 59 -0.21 0.24 3.32
C LEU A 59 1.24 -0.15 3.03
N GLN A 60 2.05 -0.42 4.07
CA GLN A 60 3.42 -0.93 3.90
C GLN A 60 3.44 -2.28 3.16
N TYR A 61 2.59 -3.23 3.58
CA TYR A 61 2.49 -4.53 2.89
C TYR A 61 1.88 -4.45 1.49
N LEU A 62 1.01 -3.48 1.21
CA LEU A 62 0.42 -3.29 -0.11
C LEU A 62 1.32 -2.48 -1.06
N HIS A 63 2.15 -1.57 -0.57
CA HIS A 63 3.02 -0.70 -1.38
C HIS A 63 3.91 -1.51 -2.35
N ILE A 64 4.49 -2.61 -1.86
CA ILE A 64 5.35 -3.54 -2.61
C ILE A 64 4.63 -4.16 -3.83
N GLN A 65 3.30 -4.23 -3.82
CA GLN A 65 2.50 -4.86 -4.88
C GLN A 65 1.79 -3.88 -5.83
N SER A 66 2.03 -2.56 -5.75
CA SER A 66 1.24 -1.59 -6.52
C SER A 66 2.03 -0.58 -7.37
N PRO A 67 2.56 -1.03 -8.53
CA PRO A 67 2.87 -0.14 -9.66
C PRO A 67 1.66 0.75 -10.03
N THR A 68 0.44 0.25 -9.85
CA THR A 68 -0.82 0.95 -10.19
C THR A 68 -1.09 2.16 -9.30
N LEU A 69 -0.84 2.08 -7.98
CA LEU A 69 -1.02 3.23 -7.07
C LEU A 69 0.04 4.31 -7.27
N VAL A 70 1.28 3.94 -7.59
CA VAL A 70 2.35 4.92 -7.83
C VAL A 70 2.31 5.54 -9.22
N LYS A 71 1.60 4.91 -10.18
CA LYS A 71 1.47 5.38 -11.56
C LYS A 71 0.86 6.79 -11.60
N GLY A 72 1.66 7.74 -12.08
CA GLY A 72 1.26 9.14 -12.22
C GLY A 72 1.42 10.00 -10.95
N LEU A 73 1.84 9.45 -9.80
CA LEU A 73 2.13 10.26 -8.61
C LEU A 73 3.22 11.31 -8.90
N ALA A 74 4.31 10.93 -9.57
CA ALA A 74 5.35 11.87 -9.99
C ALA A 74 4.79 13.02 -10.88
N GLY A 75 3.87 12.71 -11.80
CA GLY A 75 3.19 13.71 -12.62
C GLY A 75 2.25 14.62 -11.83
N ARG A 76 1.67 14.14 -10.72
CA ARG A 76 0.89 14.96 -9.77
C ARG A 76 1.81 15.82 -8.90
N MET A 77 2.98 15.31 -8.47
CA MET A 77 3.99 16.07 -7.74
C MET A 77 4.52 17.24 -8.57
N VAL A 78 4.87 17.02 -9.84
CA VAL A 78 5.32 18.09 -10.76
C VAL A 78 4.21 19.13 -10.99
N LYS A 79 2.95 18.70 -11.14
CA LYS A 79 1.80 19.63 -11.25
C LYS A 79 1.48 20.39 -9.96
N ALA A 80 1.89 19.87 -8.80
CA ALA A 80 1.84 20.54 -7.50
C ALA A 80 3.19 21.20 -7.14
N GLY A 81 4.06 21.43 -8.12
CA GLY A 81 5.45 21.88 -7.96
C GLY A 81 5.65 23.30 -7.43
N ASP A 82 4.59 24.02 -7.08
CA ASP A 82 4.61 25.34 -6.40
C ASP A 82 4.99 25.21 -4.90
N PHE A 83 5.56 24.07 -4.51
CA PHE A 83 6.02 23.74 -3.17
C PHE A 83 7.53 23.96 -3.06
N SER A 84 7.94 25.17 -2.65
CA SER A 84 9.36 25.52 -2.50
C SER A 84 9.89 25.19 -1.11
N PHE A 85 10.67 24.11 -1.02
CA PHE A 85 11.36 23.65 0.20
C PHE A 85 12.78 24.21 0.35
N LEU A 86 13.08 25.35 -0.29
CA LEU A 86 14.38 26.00 -0.19
C LEU A 86 14.59 26.60 1.22
N PRO A 87 15.80 26.53 1.79
CA PRO A 87 16.12 27.19 3.05
C PRO A 87 15.72 28.67 3.04
N GLY A 88 15.00 29.10 4.07
CA GLY A 88 14.52 30.47 4.21
C GLY A 88 13.11 30.76 3.67
N THR A 89 12.47 29.85 2.92
CA THR A 89 11.05 30.02 2.55
C THR A 89 10.14 29.95 3.78
N ARG A 90 8.90 30.47 3.64
CA ARG A 90 7.89 30.34 4.71
C ARG A 90 7.57 28.88 5.00
N GLN A 91 7.50 28.04 3.96
CA GLN A 91 7.22 26.61 4.03
C GLN A 91 8.32 25.86 4.79
N TYR A 92 9.59 26.15 4.50
CA TYR A 92 10.74 25.60 5.23
C TYR A 92 10.67 25.95 6.72
N LYS A 93 10.45 27.23 7.05
CA LYS A 93 10.37 27.71 8.45
C LYS A 93 9.21 27.08 9.23
N LEU A 94 8.04 26.91 8.62
CA LEU A 94 6.90 26.24 9.28
C LEU A 94 7.24 24.79 9.64
N VAL A 95 7.96 24.05 8.80
CA VAL A 95 8.44 22.71 9.17
C VAL A 95 9.44 22.76 10.32
N GLU A 96 10.37 23.71 10.31
CA GLU A 96 11.41 23.88 11.33
C GLU A 96 10.85 24.33 12.71
N THR A 97 9.71 25.03 12.75
CA THR A 97 9.09 25.52 13.99
C THR A 97 7.84 24.78 14.45
N GLU A 98 7.10 24.08 13.57
CA GLU A 98 5.81 23.45 13.91
C GLU A 98 5.82 21.92 13.86
N GLN A 99 6.88 21.26 13.36
CA GLN A 99 6.97 19.79 13.48
C GLN A 99 7.33 19.35 14.91
N PRO A 100 6.60 18.39 15.51
CA PRO A 100 7.00 17.80 16.77
C PRO A 100 8.29 16.97 16.60
N GLU A 101 9.18 17.01 17.59
CA GLU A 101 10.43 16.25 17.54
C GLU A 101 10.17 14.73 17.40
N GLY A 102 10.99 14.07 16.57
CA GLY A 102 10.98 12.61 16.40
C GLY A 102 10.26 12.08 15.15
N LEU A 103 9.72 12.92 14.26
CA LEU A 103 9.08 12.44 13.01
C LEU A 103 10.10 12.08 11.91
N TYR A 104 11.25 12.76 11.86
CA TYR A 104 12.32 12.60 10.85
C TYR A 104 13.74 12.84 11.41
N ARG A 105 14.00 12.43 12.66
CA ARG A 105 15.38 12.21 13.15
C ARG A 105 15.57 10.71 13.37
N ASP A 106 16.65 10.17 12.83
CA ASP A 106 17.13 8.80 13.07
C ASP A 106 17.73 8.65 14.47
#